data_AF-A0A968MET5-F1
#
_entry.id   AF-A0A968MET5-F1
#
_cell.length_a   1.000
_cell.length_b   1.000
_cell.length_c   1.000
_cell.angle_alpha   90.00
_cell.angle_beta   90.00
_cell.angle_gamma   90.00
#
_symmetry.space_group_name_H-M   'P 1'
#
loop_
_entity.id
_entity.type
_entity.pdbx_description
1 polymer ?
#
loop_
_entity_poly.entity_id
_entity_poly.type
_entity_poly.pdbx_seq_one_letter_code
_entity_poly.pdbx_strand_id
1 'polypeptide(L)'
;MKLNLCLTKNQAEGKIKVFKHFRFIEVYEGIYRDLYEGEKFYFKIPIQLNWKIFDHLTKRVKARMSDSNFDTAIGIINRFMGPEDIVRVYDKNKTLERALEIRKHFLKEIRKERMLISNYLDSSFI
;
A
#
# COMPACT_ATOMS: atom_id res chain seq x y z
N MET A 1 27.78 -24.74 -35.87
CA MET A 1 27.09 -25.18 -34.64
C MET A 1 27.01 -23.97 -33.69
N LYS A 2 25.86 -23.28 -33.60
CA LYS A 2 25.70 -22.13 -32.69
C LYS A 2 25.13 -22.65 -31.37
N LEU A 3 25.88 -22.51 -30.27
CA LEU A 3 25.34 -22.72 -28.93
C LEU A 3 24.42 -21.54 -28.58
N ASN A 4 23.11 -21.81 -28.48
CA ASN A 4 22.16 -20.90 -27.86
C ASN A 4 22.30 -21.04 -26.33
N LEU A 5 22.94 -20.05 -25.69
CA LEU A 5 22.91 -19.94 -24.23
C LEU A 5 21.55 -19.34 -23.83
N CYS A 6 20.58 -20.21 -23.52
CA CYS A 6 19.32 -19.82 -22.93
C CYS A 6 19.60 -19.35 -21.49
N LEU A 7 19.73 -18.03 -21.29
CA LEU A 7 19.80 -17.43 -19.96
C LEU A 7 18.41 -17.51 -19.32
N THR A 8 18.16 -18.58 -18.56
CA THR A 8 16.98 -18.67 -17.69
C THR A 8 17.09 -17.62 -16.59
N LYS A 9 16.22 -16.61 -16.67
CA LYS A 9 16.09 -15.55 -15.69
C LYS A 9 15.57 -16.15 -14.37
N ASN A 10 16.46 -16.38 -13.41
CA ASN A 10 16.06 -16.76 -12.05
C ASN A 10 15.29 -15.60 -11.40
N GLN A 11 13.98 -15.75 -11.22
CA GLN A 11 13.17 -14.84 -10.41
C GLN A 11 13.20 -15.32 -8.96
N ALA A 12 14.12 -14.79 -8.15
CA ALA A 12 14.08 -14.96 -6.70
C ALA A 12 13.25 -13.82 -6.07
N GLU A 13 12.32 -14.15 -5.18
CA GLU A 13 11.53 -13.15 -4.44
C GLU A 13 12.36 -12.59 -3.27
N GLY A 14 12.66 -11.29 -3.29
CA GLY A 14 13.33 -10.58 -2.20
C GLY A 14 12.34 -9.80 -1.34
N LYS A 15 12.25 -10.13 -0.05
CA LYS A 15 11.46 -9.36 0.93
C LYS A 15 12.39 -8.59 1.85
N ILE A 16 12.22 -7.27 1.91
CA ILE A 16 13.00 -6.39 2.79
C ILE A 16 12.07 -5.90 3.90
N LYS A 17 12.53 -6.06 5.15
CA LYS A 17 11.90 -5.46 6.33
C LYS A 17 12.82 -4.37 6.86
N VAL A 18 12.31 -3.15 7.00
CA VAL A 18 13.07 -2.00 7.48
C VAL A 18 12.46 -1.48 8.77
N PHE A 19 13.29 -1.29 9.79
CA PHE A 19 12.93 -0.55 11.00
C PHE A 19 13.52 0.85 10.89
N LYS A 20 12.68 1.88 10.88
CA LYS A 20 13.10 3.28 10.73
C LYS A 20 12.49 4.09 11.86
N HIS A 21 13.33 4.90 12.52
CA HIS A 21 12.86 6.01 13.34
C HIS A 21 12.83 7.26 12.46
N PHE A 22 11.69 7.93 12.40
CA PHE A 22 11.51 9.15 11.60
C PHE A 22 10.51 10.08 12.27
N ARG A 23 10.57 11.36 11.90
CA ARG A 23 9.60 12.36 12.35
C ARG A 23 8.61 12.61 11.24
N PHE A 24 7.34 12.63 11.58
CA PHE A 24 6.26 12.96 10.66
C PHE A 24 5.26 13.88 11.35
N ILE A 25 4.48 14.58 10.54
CA ILE A 25 3.32 15.36 11.00
C ILE A 25 2.06 14.76 10.42
N GLU A 26 0.98 14.82 11.19
CA GLU A 26 -0.36 14.50 10.71
C GLU A 26 -0.90 15.74 9.98
N VAL A 27 -1.00 15.65 8.66
CA VAL A 27 -1.41 16.77 7.79
C VAL A 27 -2.92 16.78 7.52
N TYR A 28 -3.56 15.63 7.75
CA TYR A 28 -4.99 15.41 7.67
C TYR A 28 -5.30 14.16 8.51
N GLU A 29 -6.53 13.99 8.97
CA GLU A 29 -6.92 12.86 9.83
C GLU A 29 -6.48 11.50 9.25
N GLY A 30 -5.53 10.84 9.92
CA GLY A 30 -4.97 9.56 9.49
C GLY A 30 -4.08 9.62 8.25
N ILE A 31 -3.58 10.80 7.87
CA ILE A 31 -2.57 11.01 6.82
C ILE A 31 -1.37 11.73 7.40
N TYR A 32 -0.21 11.12 7.22
CA TYR A 32 1.06 11.57 7.76
C TYR A 32 2.04 11.92 6.65
N ARG A 33 2.90 12.91 6.87
CA ARG A 33 3.99 13.29 5.96
C ARG A 33 5.34 13.20 6.65
N ASP A 34 6.31 12.54 6.02
CA ASP A 34 7.69 12.49 6.51
C ASP A 34 8.28 13.92 6.44
N LEU A 35 8.91 14.37 7.54
CA LEU A 35 9.52 15.70 7.61
C LEU A 35 10.89 15.78 6.94
N TYR A 36 11.57 14.65 6.76
CA TYR A 36 12.87 14.57 6.09
C TYR A 36 12.73 14.21 4.62
N GLU A 37 11.79 13.32 4.30
CA GLU A 37 11.57 12.80 2.96
C GLU A 37 10.18 13.21 2.44
N GLY A 38 9.99 14.48 2.08
CA GLY A 38 8.67 15.04 1.72
C GLY A 38 7.95 14.39 0.52
N GLU A 39 8.61 13.48 -0.20
CA GLU A 39 8.04 12.61 -1.24
C GLU A 39 7.27 11.42 -0.67
N LYS A 40 7.40 11.18 0.64
CA LYS A 40 6.77 10.07 1.33
C LYS A 40 5.63 10.56 2.20
N PHE A 41 4.48 9.99 1.95
CA PHE A 41 3.33 10.13 2.83
C PHE A 41 2.82 8.77 3.24
N TYR A 42 2.04 8.75 4.32
CA TYR A 42 1.49 7.54 4.91
C TYR A 42 0.02 7.78 5.17
N PHE A 43 -0.80 6.75 5.03
CA PHE A 43 -2.18 6.83 5.50
C PHE A 43 -2.58 5.56 6.23
N LYS A 44 -3.41 5.75 7.26
CA LYS A 44 -3.98 4.67 8.06
C LYS A 44 -4.98 3.85 7.25
N ILE A 45 -4.94 2.54 7.43
CA ILE A 45 -5.94 1.60 6.89
C ILE A 45 -6.67 0.90 8.04
N PRO A 46 -7.94 0.50 7.86
CA PRO A 46 -8.76 -0.03 8.95
C PRO A 46 -8.53 -1.52 9.22
N ILE A 47 -7.69 -2.19 8.44
CA ILE A 47 -7.41 -3.62 8.54
C ILE A 47 -5.93 -3.90 8.30
N GLN A 48 -5.43 -4.93 8.98
CA GLN A 48 -4.12 -5.48 8.67
C GLN A 48 -4.18 -6.26 7.36
N LEU A 49 -3.26 -5.97 6.44
CA LEU A 49 -3.18 -6.63 5.14
C LEU A 49 -1.97 -7.55 5.08
N ASN A 50 -2.16 -8.78 4.59
CA ASN A 50 -1.03 -9.60 4.16
C ASN A 50 -0.51 -9.12 2.79
N TRP A 51 0.72 -9.52 2.44
CA TRP A 51 1.38 -9.09 1.21
C TRP A 51 0.59 -9.41 -0.07
N LYS A 52 -0.03 -10.59 -0.17
CA LYS A 52 -0.78 -11.00 -1.37
C LYS A 52 -1.99 -10.11 -1.60
N ILE A 53 -2.76 -9.83 -0.54
CA ILE A 53 -3.93 -8.95 -0.62
C ILE A 53 -3.47 -7.53 -0.93
N PHE A 54 -2.42 -7.05 -0.28
CA PHE A 54 -1.89 -5.72 -0.53
C PHE A 54 -1.41 -5.53 -1.98
N ASP A 55 -0.66 -6.48 -2.54
CA ASP A 55 -0.21 -6.44 -3.95
C ASP A 55 -1.40 -6.42 -4.91
N HIS A 56 -2.42 -7.26 -4.65
CA HIS A 56 -3.66 -7.27 -5.42
C HIS A 56 -4.39 -5.91 -5.37
N LEU A 57 -4.57 -5.34 -4.18
CA LEU A 57 -5.20 -4.03 -3.98
C LEU A 57 -4.42 -2.92 -4.69
N THR A 58 -3.09 -2.92 -4.56
CA THR A 58 -2.21 -1.92 -5.18
C THR A 58 -2.35 -1.92 -6.69
N LYS A 59 -2.37 -3.10 -7.33
CA LYS A 59 -2.58 -3.25 -8.78
C LYS A 59 -3.92 -2.66 -9.21
N ARG A 60 -4.99 -2.92 -8.45
CA ARG A 60 -6.34 -2.41 -8.73
C ARG A 60 -6.47 -0.90 -8.54
N VAL A 61 -5.80 -0.36 -7.52
CA VAL A 61 -5.73 1.09 -7.30
C VAL A 61 -5.00 1.75 -8.47
N LYS A 62 -3.79 1.30 -8.80
CA LYS A 62 -3.01 1.84 -9.93
C LYS A 62 -3.78 1.80 -11.25
N ALA A 63 -4.47 0.69 -11.55
CA ALA A 63 -5.22 0.53 -12.79
C ALA A 63 -6.41 1.52 -12.95
N ARG A 64 -6.85 2.18 -11.88
CA ARG A 64 -7.99 3.11 -11.90
C ARG A 64 -7.58 4.57 -11.74
N MET A 65 -6.30 4.83 -11.54
CA MET A 65 -5.77 6.19 -11.41
C MET A 65 -5.26 6.66 -12.76
N SER A 66 -5.52 7.93 -13.08
CA SER A 66 -5.00 8.56 -14.29
C SER A 66 -3.47 8.60 -14.29
N ASP A 67 -2.89 8.90 -13.13
CA ASP A 67 -1.46 8.80 -12.87
C ASP A 67 -1.19 7.65 -11.87
N SER A 68 -0.48 6.62 -12.33
CA SER A 68 -0.11 5.44 -11.54
C SER A 68 1.37 5.40 -11.13
N ASN A 69 2.09 6.51 -11.36
CA ASN A 69 3.53 6.62 -11.11
C ASN A 69 3.84 6.94 -9.63
N PHE A 70 3.55 5.98 -8.77
CA PHE A 70 3.87 6.03 -7.34
C PHE A 70 4.20 4.63 -6.84
N ASP A 71 5.00 4.54 -5.78
CA ASP A 71 5.33 3.27 -5.14
C ASP A 71 4.65 3.15 -3.78
N THR A 72 4.30 1.93 -3.40
CA THR A 72 3.61 1.69 -2.12
C THR A 72 4.25 0.57 -1.33
N ALA A 73 4.12 0.64 -0.02
CA ALA A 73 4.51 -0.43 0.89
C ALA A 73 3.55 -0.50 2.09
N ILE A 74 3.27 -1.70 2.58
CA ILE A 74 2.59 -1.90 3.86
C ILE A 74 3.55 -1.64 5.02
N GLY A 75 3.02 -1.11 6.11
CA GLY A 75 3.80 -0.89 7.31
C GLY A 75 2.94 -0.79 8.56
N ILE A 76 3.63 -0.62 9.68
CA ILE A 76 3.03 -0.31 10.97
C ILE A 76 3.79 0.91 11.52
N ILE A 77 3.06 1.92 11.96
CA ILE A 77 3.63 3.03 12.72
C ILE A 77 3.27 2.84 14.19
N ASN A 78 4.27 2.84 15.07
CA ASN A 78 4.05 2.80 16.51
C ASN A 78 3.92 4.23 17.04
N ARG A 79 2.70 4.64 17.41
CA ARG A 79 2.43 5.91 18.10
C ARG A 79 2.29 5.68 19.60
N PHE A 80 2.26 6.76 20.37
CA PHE A 80 1.97 6.71 21.81
C PHE A 80 0.65 5.99 22.13
N MET A 81 -0.38 6.18 21.29
CA MET A 81 -1.68 5.52 21.45
C MET A 81 -1.70 4.06 20.98
N GLY A 82 -0.60 3.54 20.44
CA GLY A 82 -0.47 2.17 19.95
C GLY A 82 -0.07 2.08 18.47
N PRO A 83 0.06 0.84 17.96
CA PRO A 83 0.39 0.57 16.57
C PRO A 83 -0.77 0.91 15.63
N GLU A 84 -0.44 1.43 14.46
CA GLU A 84 -1.38 1.68 13.38
C GLU A 84 -0.93 1.02 12.09
N ASP A 85 -1.81 0.23 11.47
CA ASP A 85 -1.61 -0.28 10.11
C ASP A 85 -1.70 0.86 9.10
N ILE A 86 -0.71 0.92 8.22
CA ILE A 86 -0.57 2.00 7.24
C ILE A 86 -0.17 1.49 5.86
N VAL A 87 -0.41 2.33 4.86
CA VAL A 87 0.28 2.26 3.58
C VAL A 87 1.20 3.47 3.47
N ARG A 88 2.48 3.21 3.23
CA ARG A 88 3.45 4.21 2.80
C ARG A 88 3.34 4.39 1.30
N VAL A 89 3.34 5.62 0.83
CA VAL A 89 3.42 5.98 -0.57
C VAL A 89 4.64 6.84 -0.81
N TYR A 90 5.37 6.55 -1.89
CA TYR A 90 6.36 7.44 -2.47
C TYR A 90 5.81 7.98 -3.79
N ASP A 91 5.68 9.30 -3.90
CA ASP A 91 5.17 9.99 -5.09
C ASP A 91 5.93 11.31 -5.29
N LYS A 92 6.23 11.64 -6.55
CA LYS A 92 6.82 12.95 -6.90
C LYS A 92 5.78 14.07 -6.73
N ASN A 93 4.50 13.76 -6.86
CA ASN A 93 3.41 14.65 -6.57
C ASN A 93 3.11 14.65 -5.06
N LYS A 94 3.57 15.69 -4.37
CA LYS A 94 3.59 15.80 -2.90
C LYS A 94 2.35 16.50 -2.34
N THR A 95 1.30 16.71 -3.14
CA THR A 95 0.13 17.47 -2.69
C THR A 95 -0.74 16.66 -1.73
N LEU A 96 -1.51 17.35 -0.86
CA LEU A 96 -2.43 16.67 0.05
C LEU A 96 -3.58 16.02 -0.73
N GLU A 97 -4.01 16.67 -1.80
CA GLU A 97 -5.04 16.20 -2.72
C GLU A 97 -4.65 14.85 -3.33
N ARG A 98 -3.38 14.71 -3.74
CA ARG A 98 -2.83 13.45 -4.25
C ARG A 98 -2.85 12.34 -3.20
N ALA A 99 -2.47 12.66 -1.97
CA ALA A 99 -2.51 11.71 -0.87
C ALA A 99 -3.94 11.26 -0.53
N LEU A 100 -4.89 12.19 -0.52
CA LEU A 100 -6.32 11.93 -0.30
C LEU A 100 -6.91 11.06 -1.41
N GLU A 101 -6.56 11.34 -2.67
CA GLU A 101 -6.96 10.55 -3.82
C GLU A 101 -6.50 9.09 -3.66
N ILE A 102 -5.20 8.86 -3.45
CA ILE A 102 -4.63 7.51 -3.32
C ILE A 102 -5.28 6.77 -2.14
N ARG A 103 -5.40 7.42 -0.98
CA ARG A 103 -6.09 6.86 0.20
C ARG A 103 -7.53 6.46 -0.13
N LYS A 104 -8.29 7.33 -0.81
CA LYS A 104 -9.69 7.07 -1.19
C LYS A 104 -9.80 5.81 -2.06
N HIS A 105 -8.90 5.63 -3.02
CA HIS A 105 -8.91 4.44 -3.87
C HIS A 105 -8.56 3.17 -3.08
N PHE A 106 -7.56 3.21 -2.21
CA PHE A 106 -7.23 2.08 -1.33
C PHE A 106 -8.39 1.69 -0.41
N LEU A 107 -8.99 2.65 0.29
CA LEU A 107 -10.12 2.39 1.18
C LEU A 107 -11.34 1.84 0.43
N LYS A 108 -11.58 2.31 -0.80
CA LYS A 108 -12.64 1.78 -1.67
C LYS A 108 -12.41 0.32 -2.03
N GLU A 109 -11.18 -0.05 -2.42
CA GLU A 109 -10.89 -1.45 -2.76
C GLU A 109 -10.89 -2.36 -1.52
N ILE A 110 -10.36 -1.90 -0.38
CA ILE A 110 -10.46 -2.62 0.90
C ILE A 110 -11.92 -2.92 1.25
N ARG A 111 -12.81 -1.93 1.11
CA ARG A 111 -14.25 -2.11 1.39
C ARG A 111 -14.88 -3.15 0.46
N LYS A 112 -14.51 -3.15 -0.83
CA LYS A 112 -15.01 -4.14 -1.80
C LYS A 112 -14.54 -5.54 -1.45
N GLU A 113 -13.26 -5.73 -1.15
CA GLU A 113 -12.73 -7.05 -0.75
C GLU A 113 -13.45 -7.57 0.50
N ARG A 114 -13.72 -6.70 1.47
CA ARG A 114 -14.46 -7.08 2.68
C ARG A 114 -15.90 -7.53 2.38
N MET A 115 -16.59 -6.85 1.46
CA MET A 115 -17.94 -7.23 1.03
C MET A 115 -17.95 -8.57 0.29
N LEU A 116 -16.97 -8.82 -0.58
CA LEU A 116 -16.87 -10.09 -1.31
C LEU A 116 -16.65 -11.26 -0.36
N ILE A 117 -15.78 -11.09 0.64
CA ILE A 117 -15.54 -12.12 1.66
C ILE A 117 -16.80 -12.37 2.49
N SER A 118 -17.50 -11.32 2.93
CA SER A 118 -18.75 -11.45 3.69
C SER A 118 -19.79 -12.25 2.89
N ASN A 119 -20.06 -11.85 1.65
CA ASN A 119 -21.06 -12.51 0.82
C ASN A 119 -20.72 -13.99 0.54
N TYR A 120 -19.44 -14.31 0.36
CA TYR A 120 -18.99 -15.68 0.15
C TYR A 120 -19.22 -16.55 1.39
N LEU A 121 -18.88 -16.03 2.58
CA LEU A 121 -19.13 -16.71 3.84
C LEU A 121 -20.64 -16.93 4.03
N ASP A 122 -21.46 -15.91 3.83
CA ASP A 122 -22.92 -16.00 3.97
C ASP A 122 -23.53 -17.04 3.00
N SER A 123 -23.02 -17.16 1.76
CA SER A 123 -23.48 -18.17 0.79
C SER A 123 -23.00 -19.59 1.05
N SER A 124 -21.94 -19.78 1.86
CA SER A 124 -21.35 -21.10 2.13
C SER A 124 -22.00 -21.82 3.32
N PHE A 125 -22.91 -21.15 4.04
CA PHE A 125 -23.69 -21.68 5.16
C PHE A 125 -25.17 -21.95 4.79
N ILE A 126 -25.51 -21.88 3.50
CA ILE A 126 -26.79 -22.29 2.91
C ILE A 126 -26.55 -23.55 2.07
#